data_AF-A0A971XGW0-F1
#
_entry.id   AF-A0A971XGW0-F1
#
_cell.length_a   1.000
_cell.length_b   1.000
_cell.length_c   1.000
_cell.angle_alpha   90.00
_cell.angle_beta   90.00
_cell.angle_gamma   90.00
#
_symmetry.space_group_name_H-M   'P 1'
#
loop_
_entity.id
_entity.type
_entity.pdbx_description
1 polymer ?
#
loop_
_entity_poly.entity_id
_entity_poly.type
_entity_poly.pdbx_seq_one_letter_code
_entity_poly.pdbx_strand_id
1 'polypeptide(L)'
;MDNEIDIATLNQKIESASSFIDLIQIELNKVIIGQKHMTDCLIMALLTKGHILLEGVPGLAKTLSIKSLASAIQGSFSRIQFTPDLLPADIIGTMIFSPRSEEFQVRQGPIFANFILADEINRAPAKVQSALLEAMQERQVTIGNETYVLPNPFIVMATENPLEQEGTYPLPEAQVDRFMMKVIVDYPQKNELKYIIDLNLKEQFPTINAVANSEQILNAQKLVLDVYMDEKIRNYIIDINYATIQPDAYRLPQYKNMVRYGASPRASIYMALAAKAYAFIHRRGYVIPEDVRAIAFDVLRHRIGMTYEAEAENISSDQFIADILNVIEVP
;
A
#
# COMPACT_ATOMS: atom_id res chain seq x y z
N MET A 1 28.82 -1.96 22.56
CA MET A 1 28.82 -0.72 23.37
C MET A 1 28.42 0.49 22.55
N ASP A 2 29.14 0.90 21.50
CA ASP A 2 28.72 2.08 20.69
C ASP A 2 27.36 1.89 19.97
N ASN A 3 27.09 0.71 19.38
CA ASN A 3 25.79 0.44 18.73
C ASN A 3 24.61 0.30 19.72
N GLU A 4 24.84 -0.15 20.95
CA GLU A 4 23.76 -0.33 21.94
C GLU A 4 23.28 1.01 22.50
N ILE A 5 24.20 1.96 22.69
CA ILE A 5 23.88 3.32 23.14
C ILE A 5 23.09 4.05 22.05
N ASP A 6 23.44 3.84 20.78
CA ASP A 6 22.73 4.44 19.63
C ASP A 6 21.30 3.88 19.48
N ILE A 7 21.11 2.56 19.58
CA ILE A 7 19.78 1.92 19.51
C ILE A 7 18.86 2.37 20.66
N ALA A 8 19.38 2.50 21.88
CA ALA A 8 18.57 2.97 23.01
C ALA A 8 18.08 4.41 22.80
N THR A 9 18.93 5.30 22.27
CA THR A 9 18.53 6.68 21.95
C THR A 9 17.57 6.74 20.76
N LEU A 10 17.76 5.87 19.75
CA LEU A 10 16.86 5.74 18.62
C LEU A 10 15.48 5.23 19.04
N ASN A 11 15.43 4.24 19.95
CA ASN A 11 14.18 3.75 20.53
C ASN A 11 13.41 4.87 21.23
N GLN A 12 14.06 5.70 22.06
CA GLN A 12 13.40 6.82 22.72
C GLN A 12 12.87 7.86 21.73
N LYS A 13 13.67 8.19 20.69
CA LYS A 13 13.22 9.09 19.62
C LYS A 13 12.00 8.53 18.90
N ILE A 14 12.03 7.26 18.52
CA ILE A 14 10.95 6.59 17.82
C ILE A 14 9.71 6.50 18.71
N GLU A 15 9.83 6.10 19.97
CA GLU A 15 8.70 6.03 20.90
C GLU A 15 8.00 7.38 21.06
N SER A 16 8.78 8.48 21.16
CA SER A 16 8.22 9.83 21.21
C SER A 16 7.55 10.26 19.90
N ALA A 17 8.13 9.85 18.76
CA ALA A 17 7.63 10.22 17.45
C ALA A 17 6.47 9.33 16.97
N SER A 18 6.36 8.10 17.46
CA SER A 18 5.32 7.15 17.08
C SER A 18 4.04 7.33 17.89
N SER A 19 4.02 8.14 18.95
CA SER A 19 2.86 8.29 19.84
C SER A 19 1.59 8.76 19.13
N PHE A 20 1.72 9.53 18.05
CA PHE A 20 0.58 9.97 17.25
C PHE A 20 -0.02 8.83 16.41
N ILE A 21 0.74 7.76 16.12
CA ILE A 21 0.24 6.60 15.37
C ILE A 21 -0.84 5.88 16.17
N ASP A 22 -0.65 5.74 17.49
CA ASP A 22 -1.68 5.13 18.34
C ASP A 22 -2.96 5.96 18.33
N LEU A 23 -2.84 7.30 18.32
CA LEU A 23 -3.99 8.20 18.19
C LEU A 23 -4.69 8.02 16.84
N ILE A 24 -3.93 7.89 15.74
CA ILE A 24 -4.49 7.59 14.41
C ILE A 24 -5.22 6.25 14.46
N GLN A 25 -4.60 5.18 14.97
CA GLN A 25 -5.23 3.87 15.06
C GLN A 25 -6.50 3.90 15.91
N ILE A 26 -6.51 4.61 17.04
CA ILE A 26 -7.69 4.80 17.89
C ILE A 26 -8.81 5.51 17.11
N GLU A 27 -8.51 6.60 16.40
CA GLU A 27 -9.51 7.31 15.60
C GLU A 27 -10.05 6.44 14.45
N LEU A 28 -9.19 5.69 13.78
CA LEU A 28 -9.58 4.80 12.68
C LEU A 28 -10.45 3.64 13.16
N ASN A 29 -10.11 3.04 14.31
CA ASN A 29 -10.88 1.93 14.90
C ASN A 29 -12.29 2.32 15.37
N LYS A 30 -12.59 3.62 15.52
CA LYS A 30 -13.97 4.06 15.79
C LYS A 30 -14.89 3.82 14.61
N VAL A 31 -14.34 3.97 13.40
CA VAL A 31 -15.10 4.01 12.15
C VAL A 31 -14.93 2.71 11.36
N ILE A 32 -13.74 2.13 11.39
CA ILE A 32 -13.37 0.92 10.67
C ILE A 32 -13.44 -0.27 11.63
N ILE A 33 -14.27 -1.25 11.29
CA ILE A 33 -14.57 -2.40 12.15
C ILE A 33 -13.98 -3.65 11.50
N GLY A 34 -13.15 -4.39 12.25
CA GLY A 34 -12.62 -5.68 11.82
C GLY A 34 -11.48 -5.64 10.80
N GLN A 35 -11.08 -4.45 10.34
CA GLN A 35 -10.08 -4.30 9.27
C GLN A 35 -8.76 -3.71 9.80
N LYS A 36 -8.24 -4.29 10.89
CA LYS A 36 -6.98 -3.83 11.50
C LYS A 36 -5.80 -3.98 10.53
N HIS A 37 -5.68 -5.13 9.87
CA HIS A 37 -4.60 -5.41 8.90
C HIS A 37 -4.53 -4.35 7.80
N MET A 38 -5.67 -4.08 7.15
CA MET A 38 -5.77 -3.05 6.10
C MET A 38 -5.36 -1.66 6.63
N THR A 39 -5.76 -1.32 7.85
CA THR A 39 -5.41 -0.04 8.48
C THR A 39 -3.92 0.08 8.74
N ASP A 40 -3.30 -0.98 9.27
CA ASP A 40 -1.86 -1.04 9.50
C ASP A 40 -1.07 -0.95 8.18
N CYS A 41 -1.53 -1.62 7.12
CA CYS A 41 -0.96 -1.49 5.78
C CYS A 41 -1.05 -0.05 5.26
N LEU A 42 -2.18 0.65 5.43
CA LEU A 42 -2.35 2.04 5.01
C LEU A 42 -1.37 2.97 5.74
N ILE A 43 -1.20 2.80 7.05
CA ILE A 43 -0.23 3.56 7.84
C ILE A 43 1.19 3.25 7.38
N MET A 44 1.54 1.97 7.18
CA MET A 44 2.85 1.59 6.65
C MET A 44 3.13 2.25 5.30
N ALA A 45 2.20 2.18 4.34
CA ALA A 45 2.38 2.81 3.04
C ALA A 45 2.54 4.34 3.14
N LEU A 46 1.81 4.99 4.06
CA LEU A 46 1.98 6.43 4.31
C LEU A 46 3.38 6.74 4.85
N LEU A 47 3.90 5.92 5.75
CA LEU A 47 5.22 6.07 6.38
C LEU A 47 6.40 5.73 5.44
N THR A 48 6.18 4.83 4.48
CA THR A 48 7.21 4.43 3.49
C THR A 48 7.07 5.16 2.16
N LYS A 49 6.05 6.02 2.02
CA LYS A 49 5.67 6.67 0.77
C LYS A 49 5.29 5.68 -0.34
N GLY A 50 4.82 4.50 0.04
CA GLY A 50 4.35 3.45 -0.85
C GLY A 50 2.90 3.65 -1.28
N HIS A 51 2.48 2.84 -2.26
CA HIS A 51 1.11 2.76 -2.76
C HIS A 51 0.55 1.36 -2.52
N ILE A 52 -0.76 1.24 -2.36
CA ILE A 52 -1.41 -0.02 -2.03
C ILE A 52 -2.40 -0.41 -3.13
N LEU A 53 -2.40 -1.69 -3.49
CA LEU A 53 -3.45 -2.32 -4.26
C LEU A 53 -4.34 -3.13 -3.31
N LEU A 54 -5.64 -2.87 -3.32
CA LEU A 54 -6.62 -3.58 -2.51
C LEU A 54 -7.50 -4.45 -3.36
N GLU A 55 -7.41 -5.75 -3.14
CA GLU A 55 -8.34 -6.71 -3.70
C GLU A 55 -9.42 -7.04 -2.67
N GLY A 56 -10.68 -7.07 -3.09
CA GLY A 56 -11.77 -7.49 -2.22
C GLY A 56 -13.11 -6.99 -2.72
N VAL A 57 -14.19 -7.55 -2.19
CA VAL A 57 -15.54 -7.23 -2.67
C VAL A 57 -15.96 -5.80 -2.32
N PRO A 58 -16.94 -5.24 -3.05
CA PRO A 58 -17.56 -3.95 -2.70
C PRO A 58 -18.14 -3.95 -1.28
N GLY A 59 -18.14 -2.78 -0.64
CA GLY A 59 -18.79 -2.59 0.66
C GLY A 59 -17.93 -2.86 1.90
N LEU A 60 -16.65 -3.22 1.75
CA LEU A 60 -15.73 -3.50 2.87
C LEU A 60 -15.07 -2.24 3.48
N ALA A 61 -15.80 -1.13 3.56
CA ALA A 61 -15.32 0.14 4.14
C ALA A 61 -13.99 0.68 3.56
N LYS A 62 -13.58 0.26 2.35
CA LYS A 62 -12.35 0.71 1.68
C LYS A 62 -12.28 2.24 1.56
N THR A 63 -13.31 2.84 0.97
CA THR A 63 -13.44 4.31 0.82
C THR A 63 -13.44 5.02 2.16
N LEU A 64 -14.14 4.45 3.14
CA LEU A 64 -14.22 5.01 4.47
C LEU A 64 -12.83 5.03 5.11
N SER A 65 -12.01 4.00 4.91
CA SER A 65 -10.71 3.84 5.55
C SER A 65 -9.68 4.88 5.11
N ILE A 66 -9.51 5.05 3.81
CA ILE A 66 -8.59 6.08 3.29
C ILE A 66 -9.07 7.50 3.57
N LYS A 67 -10.38 7.76 3.48
CA LYS A 67 -10.97 9.08 3.83
C LYS A 67 -10.79 9.39 5.31
N SER A 68 -10.93 8.37 6.15
CA SER A 68 -10.74 8.45 7.60
C SER A 68 -9.29 8.79 7.93
N LEU A 69 -8.33 8.12 7.29
CA LEU A 69 -6.91 8.40 7.46
C LEU A 69 -6.55 9.82 6.98
N ALA A 70 -7.07 10.25 5.83
CA ALA A 70 -6.88 11.60 5.34
C ALA A 70 -7.38 12.65 6.35
N SER A 71 -8.56 12.41 6.93
CA SER A 71 -9.17 13.31 7.91
C SER A 71 -8.38 13.33 9.23
N ALA A 72 -7.88 12.18 9.68
CA ALA A 72 -7.07 12.06 10.90
C ALA A 72 -5.74 12.83 10.81
N ILE A 73 -5.18 13.01 9.61
CA ILE A 73 -3.90 13.71 9.40
C ILE A 73 -4.02 15.09 8.72
N GLN A 74 -5.24 15.61 8.56
CA GLN A 74 -5.52 16.87 7.86
C GLN A 74 -5.05 16.88 6.38
N GLY A 75 -5.05 15.72 5.74
CA GLY A 75 -4.73 15.58 4.32
C GLY A 75 -5.96 15.78 3.42
N SER A 76 -5.71 16.22 2.19
CA SER A 76 -6.73 16.26 1.14
C SER A 76 -7.03 14.84 0.62
N PHE A 77 -8.30 14.57 0.36
CA PHE A 77 -8.77 13.29 -0.17
C PHE A 77 -9.46 13.49 -1.52
N SER A 78 -9.17 12.60 -2.46
CA SER A 78 -9.81 12.55 -3.76
C SER A 78 -10.15 11.11 -4.13
N ARG A 79 -11.35 10.91 -4.69
CA ARG A 79 -11.80 9.62 -5.21
C ARG A 79 -11.92 9.71 -6.72
N ILE A 80 -11.29 8.78 -7.41
CA ILE A 80 -11.33 8.62 -8.85
C ILE A 80 -11.96 7.26 -9.12
N GLN A 81 -13.14 7.26 -9.73
CA GLN A 81 -13.78 6.04 -10.21
C GLN A 81 -13.23 5.74 -11.61
N PHE A 82 -12.63 4.57 -11.79
CA PHE A 82 -12.14 4.15 -13.10
C PHE A 82 -13.30 3.57 -13.90
N THR A 83 -13.46 4.09 -15.12
CA THR A 83 -14.50 3.69 -16.06
C THR A 83 -13.90 3.51 -17.46
N PRO A 84 -14.54 2.74 -18.35
CA PRO A 84 -14.00 2.48 -19.70
C PRO A 84 -13.82 3.73 -20.56
N ASP A 85 -14.57 4.79 -20.28
CA ASP A 85 -14.58 6.08 -20.98
C ASP A 85 -13.65 7.13 -20.38
N LEU A 86 -13.05 6.86 -19.22
CA LEU A 86 -12.15 7.79 -18.54
C LEU A 86 -10.93 8.09 -19.42
N LEU A 87 -10.52 9.37 -19.48
CA LEU A 87 -9.31 9.77 -20.20
C LEU A 87 -8.17 10.09 -19.23
N PRO A 88 -6.89 9.97 -19.67
CA PRO A 88 -5.75 10.38 -18.85
C PRO A 88 -5.85 11.83 -18.34
N ALA A 89 -6.41 12.73 -19.16
CA ALA A 89 -6.63 14.13 -18.82
C ALA A 89 -7.65 14.33 -17.68
N ASP A 90 -8.58 13.39 -17.48
CA ASP A 90 -9.54 13.46 -16.38
C ASP A 90 -8.92 13.12 -15.03
N ILE A 91 -7.75 12.46 -15.03
CA ILE A 91 -6.96 12.14 -13.82
C ILE A 91 -5.94 13.24 -13.56
N ILE A 92 -5.15 13.57 -14.58
CA ILE A 92 -4.02 14.48 -14.47
C ILE A 92 -4.50 15.93 -14.43
N GLY A 93 -5.46 16.30 -15.28
CA GLY A 93 -5.89 17.67 -15.50
C GLY A 93 -5.78 18.08 -16.97
N THR A 94 -6.34 19.23 -17.29
CA THR A 94 -6.42 19.74 -18.67
C THR A 94 -6.29 21.25 -18.72
N MET A 95 -5.94 21.78 -19.89
CA MET A 95 -5.96 23.21 -20.17
C MET A 95 -7.37 23.63 -20.56
N ILE A 96 -7.96 24.56 -19.81
CA ILE A 96 -9.26 25.16 -20.13
C ILE A 96 -9.05 26.59 -20.63
N PHE A 97 -9.69 26.94 -21.74
CA PHE A 97 -9.70 28.34 -22.19
C PHE A 97 -10.59 29.15 -21.25
N SER A 98 -10.04 30.23 -20.67
CA SER A 98 -10.78 31.16 -19.83
C SER A 98 -11.20 32.37 -20.68
N PRO A 99 -12.49 32.54 -21.01
CA PRO A 99 -12.95 33.68 -21.80
C PRO A 99 -12.74 35.03 -21.11
N ARG A 100 -12.52 35.03 -19.78
CA ARG A 100 -12.28 36.25 -19.00
C ARG A 100 -10.86 36.78 -19.16
N SER A 101 -9.89 35.90 -19.32
CA SER A 101 -8.47 36.27 -19.48
C SER A 101 -7.97 36.08 -20.91
N GLU A 102 -8.80 35.53 -21.80
CA GLU A 102 -8.42 35.14 -23.18
C GLU A 102 -7.19 34.22 -23.22
N GLU A 103 -6.96 33.46 -22.15
CA GLU A 103 -5.79 32.60 -21.95
C GLU A 103 -6.21 31.18 -21.58
N PHE A 104 -5.36 30.22 -21.91
CA PHE A 104 -5.52 28.84 -21.44
C PHE A 104 -5.01 28.73 -20.00
N GLN A 105 -5.91 28.38 -19.07
CA GLN A 105 -5.60 28.14 -17.66
C GLN A 105 -5.56 26.65 -17.36
N VAL A 106 -4.67 26.26 -16.47
CA VAL A 106 -4.52 24.86 -16.08
C VAL A 106 -5.59 24.51 -15.05
N ARG A 107 -6.40 23.49 -15.35
CA ARG A 107 -7.30 22.86 -14.39
C ARG A 107 -6.65 21.58 -13.89
N GLN A 108 -6.14 21.63 -12.66
CA GLN A 108 -5.58 20.47 -11.97
C GLN A 108 -6.64 19.37 -11.82
N GLY A 109 -6.25 18.14 -12.16
CA GLY A 109 -7.10 16.96 -12.02
C GLY A 109 -7.22 16.48 -10.57
N PRO A 110 -8.04 15.44 -10.35
CA PRO A 110 -8.25 14.85 -9.03
C PRO A 110 -7.00 14.19 -8.42
N ILE A 111 -5.92 13.98 -9.19
CA ILE A 111 -4.65 13.44 -8.69
C ILE A 111 -3.91 14.38 -7.72
N PHE A 112 -4.24 15.69 -7.73
CA PHE A 112 -3.64 16.70 -6.86
C PHE A 112 -4.24 16.70 -5.45
N ALA A 113 -4.24 15.54 -4.79
CA ALA A 113 -4.60 15.39 -3.38
C ALA A 113 -3.61 14.47 -2.66
N ASN A 114 -3.55 14.54 -1.33
CA ASN A 114 -2.63 13.74 -0.53
C ASN A 114 -3.01 12.25 -0.57
N PHE A 115 -4.30 11.95 -0.54
CA PHE A 115 -4.85 10.61 -0.54
C PHE A 115 -5.76 10.40 -1.75
N ILE A 116 -5.35 9.48 -2.62
CA ILE A 116 -6.10 9.12 -3.82
C ILE A 116 -6.69 7.72 -3.65
N LEU A 117 -8.00 7.60 -3.75
CA LEU A 117 -8.67 6.33 -3.96
C LEU A 117 -8.92 6.16 -5.46
N ALA A 118 -8.24 5.20 -6.08
CA ALA A 118 -8.45 4.80 -7.47
C ALA A 118 -9.33 3.55 -7.48
N ASP A 119 -10.64 3.74 -7.58
CA ASP A 119 -11.62 2.66 -7.47
C ASP A 119 -11.74 1.93 -8.80
N GLU A 120 -11.70 0.59 -8.76
CA GLU A 120 -11.86 -0.31 -9.90
C GLU A 120 -10.88 -0.02 -11.04
N ILE A 121 -9.59 0.10 -10.71
CA ILE A 121 -8.52 0.48 -11.65
C ILE A 121 -8.49 -0.41 -12.90
N ASN A 122 -8.93 -1.67 -12.77
CA ASN A 122 -9.06 -2.63 -13.84
C ASN A 122 -10.22 -2.34 -14.81
N ARG A 123 -11.06 -1.33 -14.63
CA ARG A 123 -12.13 -0.97 -15.58
C ARG A 123 -11.74 0.06 -16.62
N ALA A 124 -10.62 0.78 -16.42
CA ALA A 124 -10.16 1.76 -17.40
C ALA A 124 -9.13 1.16 -18.38
N PRO A 125 -9.01 1.71 -19.59
CA PRO A 125 -7.99 1.30 -20.54
C PRO A 125 -6.55 1.46 -20.00
N ALA A 126 -5.63 0.64 -20.51
CA ALA A 126 -4.22 0.64 -20.09
C ALA A 126 -3.53 2.02 -20.14
N LYS A 127 -3.94 2.92 -21.06
CA LYS A 127 -3.41 4.29 -21.14
C LYS A 127 -3.75 5.13 -19.90
N VAL A 128 -4.95 4.95 -19.37
CA VAL A 128 -5.45 5.66 -18.18
C VAL A 128 -4.78 5.11 -16.93
N GLN A 129 -4.67 3.79 -16.83
CA GLN A 129 -3.89 3.12 -15.78
C GLN A 129 -2.44 3.62 -15.78
N SER A 130 -1.80 3.70 -16.95
CA SER A 130 -0.42 4.18 -17.10
C SER A 130 -0.26 5.62 -16.59
N ALA A 131 -1.22 6.50 -16.87
CA ALA A 131 -1.18 7.89 -16.40
C ALA A 131 -1.17 8.00 -14.86
N LEU A 132 -1.97 7.20 -14.16
CA LEU A 132 -1.95 7.12 -12.70
C LEU A 132 -0.62 6.55 -12.18
N LEU A 133 -0.13 5.48 -12.80
CA LEU A 133 1.10 4.80 -12.38
C LEU A 133 2.36 5.64 -12.62
N GLU A 134 2.37 6.46 -13.67
CA GLU A 134 3.40 7.45 -13.94
C GLU A 134 3.40 8.52 -12.84
N ALA A 135 2.23 9.07 -12.50
CA ALA A 135 2.09 10.03 -11.40
C ALA A 135 2.57 9.45 -10.05
N MET A 136 2.31 8.16 -9.79
CA MET A 136 2.82 7.44 -8.61
C MET A 136 4.34 7.37 -8.58
N GLN A 137 4.97 7.08 -9.72
CA GLN A 137 6.42 6.86 -9.80
C GLN A 137 7.21 8.17 -9.81
N GLU A 138 6.77 9.14 -10.62
CA GLU A 138 7.45 10.41 -10.85
C GLU A 138 7.10 11.48 -9.80
N ARG A 139 5.97 11.32 -9.09
CA ARG A 139 5.43 12.30 -8.12
C ARG A 139 5.22 13.70 -8.69
N GLN A 140 5.12 13.78 -10.01
CA GLN A 140 4.83 15.00 -10.75
C GLN A 140 4.09 14.61 -12.03
N VAL A 141 3.36 15.56 -12.58
CA VAL A 141 2.63 15.39 -13.84
C VAL A 141 2.82 16.62 -14.71
N THR A 142 2.86 16.42 -16.03
CA THR A 142 3.00 17.51 -16.99
C THR A 142 1.65 17.80 -17.64
N ILE A 143 1.19 19.04 -17.57
CA ILE A 143 -0.06 19.50 -18.21
C ILE A 143 0.31 20.57 -19.22
N GLY A 144 0.09 20.29 -20.51
CA GLY A 144 0.58 21.15 -21.59
C GLY A 144 2.12 21.19 -21.58
N ASN A 145 2.68 22.36 -21.28
CA ASN A 145 4.13 22.58 -21.26
C ASN A 145 4.71 22.74 -19.85
N GLU A 146 3.88 22.72 -18.81
CA GLU A 146 4.30 22.94 -17.42
C GLU A 146 4.22 21.65 -16.61
N THR A 147 5.24 21.43 -15.78
CA THR A 147 5.31 20.29 -14.86
C THR A 147 4.90 20.71 -13.46
N TYR A 148 3.98 19.97 -12.86
CA TYR A 148 3.42 20.22 -11.54
C TYR A 148 3.77 19.08 -10.59
N VAL A 149 4.33 19.42 -9.44
CA VAL A 149 4.66 18.46 -8.39
C VAL A 149 3.41 18.10 -7.60
N LEU A 150 3.24 16.81 -7.28
CA LEU A 150 2.12 16.34 -6.48
C LEU A 150 2.31 16.72 -4.98
N PRO A 151 1.21 16.80 -4.20
CA PRO A 151 1.30 17.09 -2.77
C PRO A 151 2.20 16.10 -2.01
N ASN A 152 2.73 16.48 -0.85
CA ASN A 152 3.52 15.58 -0.01
C ASN A 152 2.99 15.64 1.43
N PRO A 153 2.56 14.53 2.06
CA PRO A 153 2.57 13.14 1.55
C PRO A 153 1.61 12.91 0.37
N PHE A 154 1.95 11.90 -0.47
CA PHE A 154 1.13 11.40 -1.58
C PHE A 154 1.04 9.89 -1.49
N ILE A 155 -0.19 9.37 -1.37
CA ILE A 155 -0.49 7.95 -1.35
C ILE A 155 -1.66 7.66 -2.28
N VAL A 156 -1.55 6.53 -2.97
CA VAL A 156 -2.60 5.99 -3.85
C VAL A 156 -2.99 4.63 -3.32
N MET A 157 -4.28 4.47 -3.10
CA MET A 157 -4.94 3.20 -2.82
C MET A 157 -5.78 2.85 -4.02
N ALA A 158 -5.33 1.88 -4.80
CA ALA A 158 -6.09 1.36 -5.93
C ALA A 158 -6.93 0.16 -5.47
N THR A 159 -8.12 -0.03 -6.04
CA THR A 159 -8.95 -1.20 -5.76
C THR A 159 -9.14 -2.02 -7.03
N GLU A 160 -9.16 -3.34 -6.87
CA GLU A 160 -9.58 -4.29 -7.90
C GLU A 160 -10.76 -5.10 -7.35
N ASN A 161 -11.80 -5.23 -8.18
CA ASN A 161 -12.92 -6.11 -7.90
C ASN A 161 -12.70 -7.46 -8.60
N PRO A 162 -12.44 -8.55 -7.88
CA PRO A 162 -12.14 -9.85 -8.49
C PRO A 162 -13.35 -10.52 -9.15
N LEU A 163 -14.57 -10.05 -8.85
CA LEU A 163 -15.82 -10.67 -9.34
C LEU A 163 -16.30 -10.12 -10.69
N GLU A 164 -15.78 -8.98 -11.15
CA GLU A 164 -16.17 -8.37 -12.42
C GLU A 164 -15.33 -8.92 -13.59
N GLN A 165 -15.97 -9.71 -14.45
CA GLN A 165 -15.33 -10.31 -15.62
C GLN A 165 -15.61 -9.57 -16.94
N GLU A 166 -16.65 -8.73 -16.99
CA GLU A 166 -17.00 -7.98 -18.21
C GLU A 166 -16.34 -6.61 -18.24
N GLY A 167 -15.65 -6.30 -19.35
CA GLY A 167 -15.08 -4.98 -19.58
C GLY A 167 -13.89 -4.63 -18.68
N THR A 168 -13.19 -5.64 -18.15
CA THR A 168 -11.99 -5.43 -17.33
C THR A 168 -10.69 -5.59 -18.13
N TYR A 169 -9.74 -4.72 -17.83
CA TYR A 169 -8.38 -4.65 -18.33
C TYR A 169 -7.45 -4.95 -17.15
N PRO A 170 -7.01 -6.21 -16.96
CA PRO A 170 -6.12 -6.54 -15.86
C PRO A 170 -4.83 -5.72 -15.97
N LEU A 171 -4.28 -5.32 -14.83
CA LEU A 171 -2.98 -4.64 -14.80
C LEU A 171 -1.86 -5.64 -15.15
N PRO A 172 -1.05 -5.38 -16.18
CA PRO A 172 0.19 -6.11 -16.42
C PRO A 172 1.07 -6.21 -15.17
N GLU A 173 1.83 -7.29 -15.07
CA GLU A 173 2.67 -7.64 -13.92
C GLU A 173 3.67 -6.51 -13.58
N ALA A 174 4.26 -5.90 -14.61
CA ALA A 174 5.19 -4.77 -14.47
C ALA A 174 4.54 -3.52 -13.86
N GLN A 175 3.21 -3.40 -13.91
CA GLN A 175 2.44 -2.29 -13.37
C GLN A 175 2.00 -2.58 -11.94
N VAL A 176 1.58 -3.81 -11.66
CA VAL A 176 1.29 -4.26 -10.31
C VAL A 176 2.54 -4.19 -9.41
N ASP A 177 3.73 -4.46 -9.96
CA ASP A 177 5.02 -4.35 -9.23
C ASP A 177 5.33 -2.94 -8.69
N ARG A 178 4.67 -1.90 -9.23
CA ARG A 178 4.81 -0.52 -8.73
C ARG A 178 4.13 -0.31 -7.38
N PHE A 179 3.09 -1.07 -7.06
CA PHE A 179 2.43 -1.02 -5.75
C PHE A 179 3.29 -1.70 -4.70
N MET A 180 3.48 -1.05 -3.56
CA MET A 180 4.28 -1.59 -2.47
C MET A 180 3.67 -2.90 -1.94
N MET A 181 2.37 -2.89 -1.68
CA MET A 181 1.62 -4.00 -1.09
C MET A 181 0.34 -4.28 -1.87
N LYS A 182 -0.03 -5.56 -1.99
CA LYS A 182 -1.35 -6.04 -2.39
C LYS A 182 -2.04 -6.69 -1.20
N VAL A 183 -3.03 -6.00 -0.64
CA VAL A 183 -3.78 -6.46 0.53
C VAL A 183 -5.10 -7.05 0.08
N ILE A 184 -5.37 -8.28 0.50
CA ILE A 184 -6.66 -8.95 0.30
C ILE A 184 -7.53 -8.63 1.52
N VAL A 185 -8.72 -8.10 1.26
CA VAL A 185 -9.68 -7.71 2.30
C VAL A 185 -10.82 -8.73 2.31
N ASP A 186 -10.89 -9.51 3.38
CA ASP A 186 -11.94 -10.50 3.60
C ASP A 186 -13.22 -9.90 4.21
N TYR A 187 -14.29 -10.69 4.18
CA TYR A 187 -15.54 -10.34 4.82
C TYR A 187 -15.37 -10.20 6.34
N PRO A 188 -16.04 -9.21 6.96
CA PRO A 188 -16.04 -9.06 8.41
C PRO A 188 -16.68 -10.27 9.11
N GLN A 189 -16.23 -10.52 10.32
CA GLN A 189 -16.75 -11.58 11.18
C GLN A 189 -18.19 -11.28 11.63
N LYS A 190 -18.92 -12.30 12.11
CA LYS A 190 -20.35 -12.16 12.51
C LYS A 190 -20.58 -11.10 13.58
N ASN A 191 -19.68 -11.00 14.55
CA ASN A 191 -19.71 -10.00 15.62
C ASN A 191 -19.47 -8.58 15.08
N GLU A 192 -18.55 -8.43 14.12
CA GLU A 192 -18.24 -7.17 13.44
C GLU A 192 -19.43 -6.70 12.60
N LEU A 193 -20.04 -7.61 11.84
CA LEU A 193 -21.27 -7.34 11.09
C LEU A 193 -22.41 -6.85 11.99
N LYS A 194 -22.59 -7.47 13.15
CA LYS A 194 -23.61 -7.03 14.12
C LYS A 194 -23.36 -5.58 14.55
N TYR A 195 -22.12 -5.23 14.84
CA TYR A 195 -21.77 -3.87 15.23
C TYR A 195 -21.95 -2.87 14.08
N ILE A 196 -21.59 -3.25 12.84
CA ILE A 196 -21.85 -2.45 11.63
C ILE A 196 -23.35 -2.18 11.46
N ILE A 197 -24.20 -3.20 11.64
CA ILE A 197 -25.66 -3.08 11.58
C ILE A 197 -26.15 -2.10 12.66
N ASP A 198 -25.71 -2.28 13.91
CA ASP A 198 -26.14 -1.43 15.02
C ASP A 198 -25.79 0.05 14.82
N LEU A 199 -24.63 0.36 14.24
CA LEU A 199 -24.23 1.73 13.92
C LEU A 199 -25.10 2.34 12.81
N ASN A 200 -25.33 1.58 11.72
CA ASN A 200 -26.13 2.06 10.59
C ASN A 200 -27.59 2.28 10.99
N LEU A 201 -28.17 1.41 11.82
CA LEU A 201 -29.54 1.55 12.30
C LEU A 201 -29.74 2.75 13.24
N LYS A 202 -28.69 3.16 13.96
CA LYS A 202 -28.75 4.32 14.87
C LYS A 202 -28.40 5.65 14.20
N GLU A 203 -27.95 5.63 12.95
CA GLU A 203 -27.36 6.78 12.25
C GLU A 203 -26.24 7.49 13.06
N GLN A 204 -25.61 6.77 13.99
CA GLN A 204 -24.56 7.29 14.86
C GLN A 204 -23.20 6.95 14.25
N PHE A 205 -22.77 7.77 13.29
CA PHE A 205 -21.44 7.64 12.70
C PHE A 205 -20.43 8.44 13.52
N PRO A 206 -19.38 7.81 14.08
CA PRO A 206 -18.35 8.53 14.80
C PRO A 206 -17.64 9.54 13.88
N THR A 207 -17.40 10.75 14.39
CA THR A 207 -16.59 11.75 13.70
C THR A 207 -15.12 11.53 14.03
N ILE A 208 -14.28 11.61 13.01
CA ILE A 208 -12.83 11.52 13.16
C ILE A 208 -12.29 12.89 13.51
N ASN A 209 -11.49 12.94 14.57
CA ASN A 209 -10.74 14.14 14.91
C ASN A 209 -9.39 14.11 14.22
N ALA A 210 -8.92 15.30 13.79
CA ALA A 210 -7.55 15.45 13.34
C ALA A 210 -6.60 15.29 14.54
N VAL A 211 -5.74 14.28 14.47
CA VAL A 211 -4.79 13.91 15.54
C VAL A 211 -3.33 14.10 15.13
N ALA A 212 -3.07 14.24 13.82
CA ALA A 212 -1.76 14.54 13.29
C ALA A 212 -1.86 15.58 12.15
N ASN A 213 -0.71 16.13 11.77
CA ASN A 213 -0.58 16.99 10.60
C ASN A 213 0.44 16.42 9.60
N SER A 214 0.45 16.96 8.38
CA SER A 214 1.37 16.52 7.32
C SER A 214 2.85 16.62 7.71
N GLU A 215 3.26 17.62 8.49
CA GLU A 215 4.66 17.79 8.90
C GLU A 215 5.13 16.67 9.83
N GLN A 216 4.29 16.25 10.78
CA GLN A 216 4.55 15.10 11.65
C GLN A 216 4.73 13.82 10.83
N ILE A 217 3.90 13.61 9.81
CA ILE A 217 4.04 12.47 8.89
C ILE A 217 5.36 12.53 8.14
N LEU A 218 5.74 13.70 7.60
CA LEU A 218 7.00 13.86 6.87
C LEU A 218 8.22 13.60 7.76
N ASN A 219 8.17 14.00 9.03
CA ASN A 219 9.22 13.71 10.00
C ASN A 219 9.26 12.21 10.35
N ALA A 220 8.10 11.58 10.54
CA ALA A 220 8.01 10.14 10.76
C ALA A 220 8.56 9.33 9.58
N GLN A 221 8.27 9.74 8.33
CA GLN A 221 8.84 9.12 7.13
C GLN A 221 10.37 9.14 7.09
N LYS A 222 11.01 10.18 7.65
CA LYS A 222 12.48 10.23 7.78
C LYS A 222 12.96 9.27 8.86
N LEU A 223 12.33 9.30 10.04
CA LEU A 223 12.70 8.42 11.16
C LEU A 223 12.53 6.93 10.84
N VAL A 224 11.54 6.58 10.02
CA VAL A 224 11.35 5.20 9.54
C VAL A 224 12.56 4.71 8.74
N LEU A 225 13.25 5.59 8.00
CA LEU A 225 14.48 5.22 7.30
C LEU A 225 15.64 4.97 8.27
N ASP A 226 15.65 5.67 9.40
CA ASP A 226 16.68 5.57 10.45
C ASP A 226 16.51 4.33 11.33
N VAL A 227 15.34 3.66 11.32
CA VAL A 227 15.11 2.39 12.04
C VAL A 227 16.22 1.40 11.69
N TYR A 228 16.85 0.83 12.73
CA TYR A 228 17.98 -0.07 12.56
C TYR A 228 17.53 -1.40 11.94
N MET A 229 18.32 -1.89 10.99
CA MET A 229 18.16 -3.22 10.40
C MET A 229 19.51 -3.90 10.34
N ASP A 230 19.63 -5.02 11.05
CA ASP A 230 20.84 -5.82 11.07
C ASP A 230 21.14 -6.43 9.69
N GLU A 231 22.41 -6.71 9.41
CA GLU A 231 22.84 -7.33 8.16
C GLU A 231 22.21 -8.71 7.97
N LYS A 232 22.04 -9.49 9.04
CA LYS A 232 21.41 -10.80 8.95
C LYS A 232 19.96 -10.71 8.49
N ILE A 233 19.22 -9.69 8.91
CA ILE A 233 17.84 -9.45 8.47
C ILE A 233 17.81 -9.02 7.00
N ARG A 234 18.78 -8.21 6.56
CA ARG A 234 18.92 -7.88 5.12
C ARG A 234 19.16 -9.14 4.30
N ASN A 235 20.05 -10.02 4.75
CA ASN A 235 20.33 -11.29 4.08
C ASN A 235 19.09 -12.20 4.08
N TYR A 236 18.35 -12.27 5.19
CA TYR A 236 17.08 -13.00 5.26
C TYR A 236 16.05 -12.51 4.23
N ILE A 237 15.91 -11.18 4.04
CA ILE A 237 15.03 -10.61 3.00
C ILE A 237 15.51 -10.99 1.59
N ILE A 238 16.82 -10.97 1.36
CA ILE A 238 17.43 -11.36 0.08
C ILE A 238 17.17 -12.85 -0.19
N ASP A 239 17.38 -13.72 0.79
CA ASP A 239 17.14 -15.15 0.69
C ASP A 239 15.67 -15.45 0.38
N ILE A 240 14.73 -14.77 1.04
CA ILE A 240 13.29 -14.86 0.73
C ILE A 240 13.05 -14.48 -0.74
N ASN A 241 13.61 -13.37 -1.20
CA ASN A 241 13.41 -12.93 -2.57
C ASN A 241 14.01 -13.92 -3.58
N TYR A 242 15.24 -14.40 -3.34
CA TYR A 242 15.90 -15.36 -4.23
C TYR A 242 15.22 -16.72 -4.24
N ALA A 243 14.60 -17.17 -3.14
CA ALA A 243 13.81 -18.39 -3.11
C ALA A 243 12.59 -18.33 -4.06
N THR A 244 12.06 -17.13 -4.34
CA THR A 244 11.00 -16.97 -5.36
C THR A 244 11.53 -17.13 -6.79
N ILE A 245 12.82 -16.90 -7.04
CA ILE A 245 13.44 -16.95 -8.37
C ILE A 245 14.05 -18.33 -8.64
N GLN A 246 14.68 -18.92 -7.62
CA GLN A 246 15.39 -20.21 -7.69
C GLN A 246 14.94 -21.12 -6.54
N PRO A 247 13.69 -21.60 -6.54
CA PRO A 247 13.17 -22.41 -5.43
C PRO A 247 13.95 -23.72 -5.23
N ASP A 248 14.55 -24.27 -6.29
CA ASP A 248 15.38 -25.47 -6.21
C ASP A 248 16.67 -25.29 -5.40
N ALA A 249 17.26 -24.09 -5.41
CA ALA A 249 18.42 -23.76 -4.59
C ALA A 249 18.06 -23.63 -3.09
N TYR A 250 16.80 -23.40 -2.76
CA TYR A 250 16.29 -23.15 -1.41
C TYR A 250 15.42 -24.29 -0.88
N ARG A 251 15.77 -25.55 -1.20
CA ARG A 251 15.09 -26.77 -0.71
C ARG A 251 13.59 -26.86 -1.08
N LEU A 252 13.17 -26.18 -2.15
CA LEU A 252 11.79 -26.19 -2.68
C LEU A 252 11.73 -26.71 -4.13
N PRO A 253 12.28 -27.91 -4.43
CA PRO A 253 12.38 -28.40 -5.81
C PRO A 253 11.01 -28.62 -6.47
N GLN A 254 9.95 -28.84 -5.70
CA GLN A 254 8.58 -29.02 -6.21
C GLN A 254 8.07 -27.77 -6.95
N TYR A 255 8.55 -26.58 -6.60
CA TYR A 255 8.10 -25.32 -7.19
C TYR A 255 8.88 -24.92 -8.46
N LYS A 256 9.92 -25.67 -8.85
CA LYS A 256 10.83 -25.29 -9.94
C LYS A 256 10.13 -25.03 -11.28
N ASN A 257 9.15 -25.86 -11.64
CA ASN A 257 8.38 -25.73 -12.88
C ASN A 257 7.03 -25.03 -12.66
N MET A 258 6.73 -24.66 -11.41
CA MET A 258 5.47 -24.06 -11.00
C MET A 258 5.53 -22.53 -10.97
N VAL A 259 6.74 -21.95 -10.97
CA VAL A 259 6.97 -20.51 -10.96
C VAL A 259 7.39 -20.05 -12.36
N ARG A 260 6.57 -19.17 -12.96
CA ARG A 260 6.83 -18.54 -14.26
C ARG A 260 7.85 -17.41 -14.13
N TYR A 261 7.74 -16.61 -13.08
CA TYR A 261 8.69 -15.57 -12.72
C TYR A 261 8.64 -15.29 -11.21
N GLY A 262 9.80 -14.98 -10.64
CA GLY A 262 9.95 -14.62 -9.23
C GLY A 262 9.85 -13.11 -8.99
N ALA A 263 9.94 -12.74 -7.72
CA ALA A 263 9.78 -11.36 -7.27
C ALA A 263 10.94 -10.45 -7.72
N SER A 264 10.61 -9.21 -8.10
CA SER A 264 11.58 -8.22 -8.58
C SER A 264 12.46 -7.68 -7.44
N PRO A 265 13.58 -6.99 -7.74
CA PRO A 265 14.37 -6.30 -6.71
C PRO A 265 13.54 -5.28 -5.89
N ARG A 266 12.43 -4.76 -6.42
CA ARG A 266 11.53 -3.88 -5.68
C ARG A 266 10.91 -4.61 -4.48
N ALA A 267 10.68 -5.91 -4.57
CA ALA A 267 10.17 -6.70 -3.45
C ALA A 267 11.12 -6.63 -2.25
N SER A 268 12.43 -6.75 -2.47
CA SER A 268 13.44 -6.65 -1.39
C SER A 268 13.44 -5.27 -0.75
N ILE A 269 13.37 -4.21 -1.56
CA ILE A 269 13.30 -2.82 -1.08
C ILE A 269 12.03 -2.58 -0.28
N TYR A 270 10.88 -3.00 -0.80
CA TYR A 270 9.59 -2.80 -0.14
C TYR A 270 9.43 -3.66 1.09
N MET A 271 9.96 -4.89 1.13
CA MET A 271 10.00 -5.71 2.34
C MET A 271 10.83 -5.02 3.42
N ALA A 272 12.00 -4.48 3.07
CA ALA A 272 12.84 -3.79 4.04
C ALA A 272 12.18 -2.52 4.59
N LEU A 273 11.59 -1.70 3.71
CA LEU A 273 10.87 -0.48 4.12
C LEU A 273 9.62 -0.80 4.94
N ALA A 274 8.84 -1.81 4.54
CA ALA A 274 7.66 -2.27 5.27
C ALA A 274 8.04 -2.77 6.66
N ALA A 275 9.10 -3.59 6.78
CA ALA A 275 9.56 -4.11 8.06
C ALA A 275 10.03 -2.99 9.00
N LYS A 276 10.73 -1.97 8.49
CA LYS A 276 11.09 -0.78 9.27
C LYS A 276 9.85 0.01 9.73
N ALA A 277 8.88 0.22 8.84
CA ALA A 277 7.64 0.90 9.20
C ALA A 277 6.81 0.08 10.21
N TYR A 278 6.80 -1.24 10.09
CA TYR A 278 6.12 -2.14 11.02
C TYR A 278 6.76 -2.06 12.41
N ALA A 279 8.09 -2.09 12.50
CA ALA A 279 8.82 -1.87 13.75
C ALA A 279 8.51 -0.49 14.35
N PHE A 280 8.48 0.57 13.53
CA PHE A 280 8.15 1.93 13.94
C PHE A 280 6.73 2.04 14.53
N ILE A 281 5.73 1.43 13.88
CA ILE A 281 4.34 1.37 14.39
C ILE A 281 4.30 0.64 15.75
N HIS A 282 5.13 -0.38 15.94
CA HIS A 282 5.25 -1.11 17.21
C HIS A 282 6.24 -0.47 18.19
N ARG A 283 6.61 0.80 17.99
CA ARG A 283 7.50 1.59 18.85
C ARG A 283 8.90 1.00 19.04
N ARG A 284 9.39 0.25 18.05
CA ARG A 284 10.74 -0.32 18.04
C ARG A 284 11.61 0.41 17.03
N GLY A 285 12.82 0.76 17.46
CA GLY A 285 13.87 1.32 16.63
C GLY A 285 14.76 0.31 15.96
N TYR A 286 14.37 -0.97 15.97
CA TYR A 286 15.05 -2.04 15.26
C TYR A 286 14.03 -3.03 14.71
N VAL A 287 14.36 -3.61 13.56
CA VAL A 287 13.58 -4.66 12.89
C VAL A 287 13.90 -6.02 13.51
N ILE A 288 12.89 -6.87 13.66
CA ILE A 288 13.04 -8.30 13.99
C ILE A 288 12.55 -9.17 12.81
N PRO A 289 12.97 -10.44 12.71
CA PRO A 289 12.56 -11.30 11.60
C PRO A 289 11.04 -11.49 11.46
N GLU A 290 10.31 -11.47 12.57
CA GLU A 290 8.85 -11.55 12.59
C GLU A 290 8.18 -10.39 11.84
N ASP A 291 8.82 -9.20 11.82
CA ASP A 291 8.31 -8.04 11.08
C ASP A 291 8.33 -8.31 9.58
N VAL A 292 9.40 -8.96 9.10
CA VAL A 292 9.54 -9.34 7.68
C VAL A 292 8.50 -10.41 7.34
N ARG A 293 8.32 -11.41 8.20
CA ARG A 293 7.33 -12.48 7.99
C ARG A 293 5.90 -11.93 7.94
N ALA A 294 5.58 -10.96 8.79
CA ALA A 294 4.25 -10.36 8.86
C ALA A 294 3.86 -9.63 7.56
N ILE A 295 4.82 -9.00 6.88
CA ILE A 295 4.58 -8.21 5.66
C ILE A 295 4.89 -8.95 4.36
N ALA A 296 5.51 -10.13 4.44
CA ALA A 296 5.98 -10.87 3.27
C ALA A 296 4.85 -11.21 2.28
N PHE A 297 3.68 -11.63 2.78
CA PHE A 297 2.53 -11.95 1.93
C PHE A 297 2.06 -10.73 1.14
N ASP A 298 1.85 -9.59 1.80
CA ASP A 298 1.34 -8.38 1.15
C ASP A 298 2.34 -7.82 0.12
N VAL A 299 3.64 -8.01 0.33
CA VAL A 299 4.66 -7.54 -0.62
C VAL A 299 4.89 -8.55 -1.75
N LEU A 300 4.83 -9.86 -1.51
CA LEU A 300 5.24 -10.86 -2.50
C LEU A 300 4.10 -11.36 -3.39
N ARG A 301 2.85 -11.40 -2.91
CA ARG A 301 1.78 -12.14 -3.61
C ARG A 301 1.51 -11.71 -5.05
N HIS A 302 1.68 -10.43 -5.34
CA HIS A 302 1.47 -9.86 -6.68
C HIS A 302 2.74 -9.78 -7.52
N ARG A 303 3.86 -10.29 -6.99
CA ARG A 303 5.17 -10.27 -7.64
C ARG A 303 5.63 -11.66 -8.06
N ILE A 304 4.84 -12.69 -7.79
CA ILE A 304 5.13 -14.05 -8.16
C ILE A 304 4.06 -14.52 -9.15
N GLY A 305 4.50 -14.89 -10.35
CA GLY A 305 3.65 -15.48 -11.36
C GLY A 305 3.75 -16.99 -11.31
N MET A 306 2.64 -17.66 -11.01
CA MET A 306 2.55 -19.11 -11.11
C MET A 306 2.36 -19.55 -12.57
N THR A 307 2.75 -20.78 -12.90
CA THR A 307 2.47 -21.38 -14.21
C THR A 307 1.05 -21.95 -14.26
N TYR A 308 0.54 -22.18 -15.48
CA TYR A 308 -0.76 -22.86 -15.66
C TYR A 308 -0.80 -24.25 -15.02
N GLU A 309 0.33 -24.95 -14.96
CA GLU A 309 0.44 -26.25 -14.28
C GLU A 309 0.20 -26.12 -12.77
N ALA A 310 0.78 -25.09 -12.16
CA ALA A 310 0.56 -24.79 -10.75
C ALA A 310 -0.91 -24.42 -10.46
N GLU A 311 -1.54 -23.63 -11.34
CA GLU A 311 -2.97 -23.31 -11.23
C GLU A 311 -3.83 -24.58 -11.34
N ALA A 312 -3.50 -25.50 -12.25
CA ALA A 312 -4.21 -26.77 -12.40
C ALA A 312 -4.08 -27.67 -11.16
N GLU A 313 -2.96 -27.58 -10.44
CA GLU A 313 -2.73 -28.27 -9.16
C GLU A 313 -3.29 -27.50 -7.95
N ASN A 314 -3.99 -26.37 -8.16
CA ASN A 314 -4.51 -25.47 -7.12
C ASN A 314 -3.42 -24.90 -6.18
N ILE A 315 -2.22 -24.70 -6.70
CA ILE A 315 -1.10 -24.13 -5.97
C ILE A 315 -1.12 -22.62 -6.15
N SER A 316 -1.46 -21.89 -5.09
CA SER A 316 -1.50 -20.43 -5.08
C SER A 316 -0.14 -19.80 -4.76
N SER A 317 0.06 -18.55 -5.18
CA SER A 317 1.23 -17.76 -4.78
C SER A 317 1.33 -17.63 -3.26
N ASP A 318 0.21 -17.53 -2.56
CA ASP A 318 0.16 -17.45 -1.09
C ASP A 318 0.68 -18.75 -0.45
N GLN A 319 0.32 -19.93 -0.96
CA GLN A 319 0.85 -21.20 -0.48
C GLN A 319 2.36 -21.28 -0.69
N PHE A 320 2.83 -20.87 -1.86
CA PHE A 320 4.26 -20.86 -2.17
C PHE A 320 5.05 -19.90 -1.25
N ILE A 321 4.51 -18.71 -0.95
CA ILE A 321 5.12 -17.77 0.00
C ILE A 321 5.19 -18.38 1.40
N ALA A 322 4.12 -19.04 1.85
CA ALA A 322 4.10 -19.70 3.16
C ALA A 322 5.21 -20.76 3.26
N ASP A 323 5.39 -21.57 2.21
CA ASP A 323 6.42 -22.61 2.18
C ASP A 323 7.83 -22.03 2.12
N ILE A 324 8.06 -20.93 1.40
CA ILE A 324 9.33 -20.18 1.46
C ILE A 324 9.64 -19.74 2.90
N LEU A 325 8.69 -19.10 3.58
CA LEU A 325 8.88 -18.60 4.94
C LEU A 325 9.11 -19.71 5.97
N ASN A 326 8.63 -20.93 5.70
CA ASN A 326 8.84 -22.08 6.57
C ASN A 326 10.20 -22.76 6.34
N VAL A 327 10.75 -22.68 5.13
CA VAL A 327 12.01 -23.35 4.77
C VAL A 327 13.24 -22.48 5.05
N ILE A 328 13.13 -21.16 4.90
CA ILE A 328 14.25 -20.24 5.14
C ILE A 328 14.45 -20.05 6.64
N GLU A 329 15.66 -20.34 7.10
CA GLU A 329 16.07 -20.24 8.49
C GLU A 329 16.02 -18.78 8.98
N VAL A 330 15.47 -18.60 10.18
CA VAL A 330 15.39 -17.28 10.84
C VAL A 330 16.76 -16.94 11.45
N PRO A 331 17.31 -15.73 11.22
CA PRO A 331 18.71 -15.36 11.53
C PRO A 331 19.09 -15.15 13.01
#